data_AF-A0A1V9FX94-F1
#
_entry.id   AF-A0A1V9FX94-F1
#
_cell.length_a   1.000
_cell.length_b   1.000
_cell.length_c   1.000
_cell.angle_alpha   90.00
_cell.angle_beta   90.00
_cell.angle_gamma   90.00
#
_symmetry.space_group_name_H-M   'P 1'
#
loop_
_entity.id
_entity.type
_entity.pdbx_description
1 polymer ?
#
loop_
_entity_poly.entity_id
_entity_poly.type
_entity_poly.pdbx_seq_one_letter_code
_entity_poly.pdbx_strand_id
1 'polypeptide(L)'
;MSESQKSIEEKESEIEFDPAAVARILAYRDELNIVFHKNQESFEKQLTFIAAGALTLSIAFIKDIVKTFDHSSYKGLLGWGWGALVVTLLANLISHLVASNNANKAIKEINENDYEPQRIECRNRTIVKLNWTSVFIMIIGIALIVSFIIINTLL
;
A
#
# COMPACT_ATOMS: atom_id res chain seq x y z
N MET A 1 -40.48 -34.37 27.54
CA MET A 1 -39.64 -33.27 27.03
C MET A 1 -38.59 -33.01 28.10
N SER A 2 -37.32 -33.25 27.79
CA SER A 2 -36.21 -33.14 28.76
C SER A 2 -36.05 -31.69 29.22
N GLU A 3 -35.79 -31.44 30.51
CA GLU A 3 -35.40 -30.12 31.03
C GLU A 3 -34.21 -29.53 30.25
N SER A 4 -33.34 -30.37 29.68
CA SER A 4 -32.23 -29.95 28.83
C SER A 4 -32.66 -29.38 27.47
N GLN A 5 -33.81 -29.78 26.93
CA GLN A 5 -34.32 -29.22 25.67
C GLN A 5 -35.01 -27.87 25.90
N LYS A 6 -35.69 -27.72 27.04
CA LYS A 6 -36.30 -26.45 27.45
C LYS A 6 -35.24 -25.36 27.70
N SER A 7 -34.09 -25.73 28.28
CA SER A 7 -32.96 -24.82 28.49
C SER A 7 -32.16 -24.45 27.24
N ILE A 8 -32.35 -25.19 26.14
CA ILE A 8 -31.72 -24.89 24.85
C ILE A 8 -32.65 -23.99 24.01
N GLU A 9 -33.96 -24.27 24.01
CA GLU A 9 -34.97 -23.40 23.37
C GLU A 9 -35.07 -22.01 24.03
N GLU A 10 -34.99 -21.89 25.35
CA GLU A 10 -34.96 -20.58 26.05
C GLU A 10 -33.68 -19.78 25.78
N LYS A 11 -32.60 -20.43 25.34
CA LYS A 11 -31.31 -19.78 25.05
C LYS A 11 -31.19 -19.31 23.61
N GLU A 12 -32.05 -19.82 22.72
CA GLU A 12 -32.19 -19.36 21.34
C GLU A 12 -33.25 -18.24 21.21
N SER A 13 -34.11 -18.04 22.22
CA SER A 13 -35.09 -16.96 22.28
C SER A 13 -34.56 -15.73 23.02
N GLU A 14 -33.79 -14.90 22.32
CA GLU A 14 -33.43 -13.49 22.55
C GLU A 14 -31.93 -13.28 22.31
N ILE A 15 -31.54 -13.26 21.04
CA ILE A 15 -30.54 -12.27 20.65
C ILE A 15 -31.27 -10.93 20.78
N GLU A 16 -31.27 -10.36 21.99
CA GLU A 16 -31.78 -9.03 22.24
C GLU A 16 -31.02 -8.08 21.31
N PHE A 17 -31.71 -7.59 20.28
CA PHE A 17 -31.15 -6.63 19.34
C PHE A 17 -30.97 -5.31 20.10
N ASP A 18 -29.81 -5.11 20.74
CA ASP A 18 -29.41 -3.83 21.34
C ASP A 18 -29.06 -2.86 20.20
N PRO A 19 -29.96 -1.93 19.82
CA PRO A 19 -29.70 -1.01 18.72
C PRO A 19 -28.53 -0.08 19.06
N ALA A 20 -28.27 0.16 20.35
CA ALA A 20 -27.14 0.96 20.79
C ALA A 20 -25.81 0.20 20.64
N ALA A 21 -25.77 -1.12 20.85
CA ALA A 21 -24.58 -1.93 20.53
C ALA A 21 -24.27 -1.91 19.03
N VAL A 22 -25.28 -2.08 18.19
CA VAL A 22 -25.11 -2.02 16.73
C VAL A 22 -24.60 -0.64 16.31
N ALA A 23 -25.19 0.43 16.85
CA ALA A 23 -24.75 1.80 16.57
C ALA A 23 -23.29 2.06 16.98
N ARG A 24 -22.86 1.56 18.16
CA ARG A 24 -21.46 1.67 18.61
C ARG A 24 -20.49 0.95 17.67
N ILE A 25 -20.84 -0.26 17.22
CA ILE A 25 -20.00 -1.05 16.31
C ILE A 25 -19.87 -0.34 14.95
N LEU A 26 -20.97 0.20 14.42
CA LEU A 26 -20.94 0.95 13.16
C LEU A 26 -20.10 2.22 13.26
N ALA A 27 -20.24 2.99 14.34
CA ALA A 27 -19.42 4.18 14.58
C ALA A 27 -17.93 3.83 14.69
N TYR A 28 -17.59 2.76 15.41
CA TYR A 28 -16.20 2.30 15.53
C TYR A 28 -15.64 1.83 14.18
N ARG A 29 -16.44 1.11 13.37
CA ARG A 29 -16.06 0.70 12.01
C ARG A 29 -15.75 1.91 11.12
N ASP A 30 -16.58 2.96 11.20
CA ASP A 30 -16.39 4.16 10.39
C ASP A 30 -15.14 4.94 10.84
N GLU A 31 -14.85 5.01 12.14
CA GLU A 31 -13.60 5.55 12.68
C GLU A 31 -12.37 4.78 12.17
N LEU A 32 -12.41 3.45 12.22
CA LEU A 32 -11.37 2.56 11.69
C LEU A 32 -11.12 2.82 10.19
N ASN A 33 -12.18 2.98 9.40
CA ASN A 33 -12.06 3.28 7.98
C ASN A 33 -11.38 4.64 7.73
N ILE A 34 -11.73 5.67 8.51
CA ILE A 34 -11.10 6.99 8.42
C ILE A 34 -9.60 6.90 8.72
N VAL A 35 -9.24 6.22 9.81
CA VAL A 35 -7.82 6.01 10.19
C VAL A 35 -7.08 5.23 9.11
N PHE A 36 -7.71 4.17 8.57
CA PHE A 36 -7.13 3.37 7.49
C PHE A 36 -6.83 4.21 6.24
N HIS A 37 -7.80 4.99 5.75
CA HIS A 37 -7.62 5.85 4.58
C HIS A 37 -6.52 6.90 4.80
N LYS A 38 -6.49 7.53 5.98
CA LYS A 38 -5.45 8.51 6.33
C LYS A 38 -4.05 7.88 6.37
N ASN A 39 -3.94 6.67 6.90
CA ASN A 39 -2.67 5.94 6.94
C ASN A 39 -2.20 5.56 5.54
N GLN A 40 -3.11 5.12 4.67
CA GLN A 40 -2.81 4.80 3.27
C GLN A 40 -2.30 6.03 2.51
N GLU A 41 -2.97 7.18 2.63
CA GLU A 41 -2.54 8.43 2.01
C GLU A 41 -1.16 8.88 2.53
N SER A 42 -0.95 8.78 3.86
CA SER A 42 0.34 9.13 4.49
C SER A 42 1.47 8.23 4.02
N PHE A 43 1.20 6.92 3.89
CA PHE A 43 2.14 5.95 3.36
C PHE A 43 2.55 6.27 1.92
N GLU A 44 1.57 6.53 1.03
CA GLU A 44 1.85 6.86 -0.38
C GLU A 44 2.70 8.12 -0.53
N LYS A 45 2.43 9.15 0.29
CA LYS A 45 3.22 10.38 0.34
C LYS A 45 4.64 10.11 0.79
N GLN A 46 4.82 9.34 1.86
CA GLN A 46 6.16 8.98 2.36
C GLN A 46 6.94 8.16 1.34
N LEU A 47 6.31 7.16 0.71
CA LEU A 47 6.92 6.34 -0.33
C LEU A 47 7.40 7.21 -1.51
N THR A 48 6.54 8.12 -1.98
CA THR A 48 6.87 9.06 -3.06
C THR A 48 8.02 9.98 -2.67
N PHE A 49 7.97 10.56 -1.47
CA PHE A 49 8.98 11.48 -0.98
C PHE A 49 10.34 10.81 -0.84
N ILE A 50 10.39 9.59 -0.30
CA ILE A 50 11.63 8.83 -0.15
C ILE A 50 12.20 8.46 -1.52
N ALA A 51 11.38 7.92 -2.44
CA ALA A 51 11.84 7.51 -3.76
C ALA A 51 12.31 8.71 -4.60
N ALA A 52 11.56 9.81 -4.62
CA ALA A 52 11.93 11.03 -5.33
C ALA A 52 13.15 11.71 -4.70
N GLY A 53 13.22 11.74 -3.36
CA GLY A 53 14.35 12.27 -2.61
C GLY A 53 15.63 11.49 -2.89
N ALA A 54 15.59 10.16 -2.80
CA ALA A 54 16.72 9.29 -3.12
C ALA A 54 17.17 9.46 -4.58
N LEU A 55 16.24 9.54 -5.52
CA LEU A 55 16.56 9.75 -6.94
C LEU A 55 17.22 11.11 -7.16
N THR A 56 16.62 12.18 -6.66
CA THR A 56 17.14 13.56 -6.78
C THR A 56 18.52 13.68 -6.15
N LEU A 57 18.68 13.17 -4.93
CA LEU A 57 19.96 13.16 -4.23
C LEU A 57 21.01 12.38 -5.03
N SER A 58 20.68 11.19 -5.50
CA SER A 58 21.61 10.36 -6.26
C SER A 58 22.05 11.02 -7.57
N ILE A 59 21.16 11.72 -8.29
CA ILE A 59 21.49 12.44 -9.52
C ILE A 59 22.33 13.68 -9.21
N ALA A 60 22.03 14.41 -8.14
CA ALA A 60 22.77 15.60 -7.75
C ALA A 60 24.22 15.24 -7.40
N PHE A 61 24.41 14.20 -6.60
CA PHE A 61 25.72 13.81 -6.09
C PHE A 61 26.55 12.97 -7.06
N ILE A 62 25.96 12.38 -8.11
CA ILE A 62 26.71 11.47 -8.99
C ILE A 62 27.90 12.15 -9.68
N LYS A 63 27.74 13.42 -10.08
CA LYS A 63 28.78 14.17 -10.79
C LYS A 63 29.87 14.68 -9.84
N ASP A 64 29.49 15.02 -8.61
CA ASP A 64 30.40 15.59 -7.62
C ASP A 64 31.21 14.50 -6.89
N ILE A 65 30.60 13.32 -6.66
CA ILE A 65 31.23 12.19 -5.97
C ILE A 65 32.06 11.34 -6.93
N VAL A 66 31.54 11.05 -8.12
CA VAL A 66 32.24 10.20 -9.10
C VAL A 66 33.04 11.07 -10.06
N LYS A 67 34.18 11.58 -9.59
CA LYS A 67 35.12 12.42 -10.37
C LYS A 67 35.60 11.76 -11.67
N THR A 68 35.42 10.45 -11.82
CA THR A 68 35.84 9.68 -12.99
C THR A 68 34.73 8.74 -13.44
N PHE A 69 33.57 9.29 -13.79
CA PHE A 69 32.42 8.50 -14.26
C PHE A 69 32.77 7.65 -15.50
N ASP A 70 33.76 8.04 -16.30
CA ASP A 70 34.21 7.25 -17.45
C ASP A 70 34.95 5.97 -17.07
N HIS A 71 35.69 5.96 -15.96
CA HIS A 71 36.42 4.79 -15.46
C HIS A 71 35.68 4.02 -14.35
N SER A 72 34.48 4.47 -13.97
CA SER A 72 33.70 3.82 -12.90
C SER A 72 33.29 2.41 -13.29
N SER A 73 33.51 1.47 -12.37
CA SER A 73 33.07 0.10 -12.52
C SER A 73 31.59 -0.01 -12.11
N TYR A 74 30.85 -0.92 -12.75
CA TYR A 74 29.47 -1.24 -12.38
C TYR A 74 28.42 -0.13 -12.61
N LYS A 75 28.55 0.68 -13.66
CA LYS A 75 27.54 1.70 -14.08
C LYS A 75 26.11 1.14 -14.19
N GLY A 76 25.97 -0.16 -14.48
CA GLY A 76 24.70 -0.86 -14.51
C GLY A 76 23.95 -0.86 -13.17
N LEU A 77 24.64 -0.94 -12.01
CA LEU A 77 23.99 -0.90 -10.69
C LEU A 77 23.24 0.42 -10.48
N LEU A 78 23.86 1.53 -10.89
CA LEU A 78 23.24 2.85 -10.81
C LEU A 78 22.01 2.95 -11.73
N GLY A 79 22.13 2.46 -12.97
CA GLY A 79 21.01 2.42 -13.92
C GLY A 79 19.83 1.59 -13.42
N TRP A 80 20.10 0.39 -12.89
CA TRP A 80 19.07 -0.45 -12.27
C TRP A 80 18.46 0.19 -11.02
N GLY A 81 19.28 0.85 -10.21
CA GLY A 81 18.82 1.59 -9.03
C GLY A 81 17.87 2.73 -9.38
N TRP A 82 18.25 3.59 -10.33
CA TRP A 82 17.37 4.65 -10.84
C TRP A 82 16.10 4.09 -11.49
N GLY A 83 16.24 3.06 -12.32
CA GLY A 83 15.11 2.36 -12.92
C GLY A 83 14.12 1.86 -11.87
N ALA A 84 14.62 1.22 -10.80
CA ALA A 84 13.79 0.75 -9.69
C ALA A 84 13.07 1.89 -8.95
N LEU A 85 13.74 3.03 -8.71
CA LEU A 85 13.10 4.20 -8.10
C LEU A 85 12.02 4.81 -8.99
N VAL A 86 12.26 4.91 -10.30
CA VAL A 86 11.26 5.38 -11.26
C VAL A 86 10.07 4.42 -11.33
N VAL A 87 10.32 3.11 -11.39
CA VAL A 87 9.28 2.08 -11.35
C VAL A 87 8.47 2.17 -10.05
N THR A 88 9.10 2.44 -8.91
CA THR A 88 8.41 2.66 -7.63
C THR A 88 7.44 3.84 -7.71
N LEU A 89 7.89 4.98 -8.24
CA LEU A 89 7.05 6.18 -8.37
C LEU A 89 5.85 5.93 -9.30
N LEU A 90 6.08 5.26 -10.43
CA LEU A 90 5.03 4.91 -11.37
C LEU A 90 4.05 3.89 -10.78
N ALA A 91 4.54 2.87 -10.09
CA ALA A 91 3.71 1.87 -9.44
C ALA A 91 2.84 2.50 -8.33
N ASN A 92 3.39 3.45 -7.57
CA ASN A 92 2.63 4.21 -6.57
C ASN A 92 1.49 5.02 -7.21
N LEU A 93 1.78 5.72 -8.32
CA LEU A 93 0.77 6.48 -9.06
C LEU A 93 -0.33 5.58 -9.65
N ILE A 94 0.06 4.44 -10.24
CA ILE A 94 -0.87 3.46 -10.79
C ILE A 94 -1.76 2.88 -9.69
N SER A 95 -1.19 2.56 -8.52
CA SER A 95 -1.94 2.04 -7.38
C SER A 95 -3.06 3.00 -6.95
N HIS A 96 -2.74 4.30 -6.85
CA HIS A 96 -3.73 5.34 -6.54
C HIS A 96 -4.83 5.43 -7.60
N LEU A 97 -4.46 5.38 -8.89
CA LEU A 97 -5.44 5.41 -9.99
C LEU A 97 -6.39 4.20 -9.96
N VAL A 98 -5.83 3.01 -9.71
CA VAL A 98 -6.60 1.76 -9.60
C VAL A 98 -7.51 1.78 -8.37
N ALA A 99 -7.03 2.28 -7.23
CA ALA A 99 -7.83 2.44 -6.01
C ALA A 99 -9.03 3.37 -6.23
N SER A 100 -8.81 4.53 -6.86
CA SER A 100 -9.88 5.48 -7.19
C SER A 100 -10.91 4.87 -8.15
N ASN A 101 -10.44 4.19 -9.20
CA ASN A 101 -11.33 3.52 -10.14
C ASN A 101 -12.09 2.36 -9.48
N ASN A 102 -11.48 1.71 -8.50
CA ASN A 102 -12.12 0.65 -7.71
C ASN A 102 -13.23 1.17 -6.82
N ALA A 103 -13.01 2.30 -6.14
CA ALA A 103 -14.03 2.97 -5.35
C ALA A 103 -15.23 3.38 -6.23
N ASN A 104 -14.98 4.03 -7.38
CA ASN A 104 -16.05 4.45 -8.30
C ASN A 104 -16.89 3.27 -8.80
N LYS A 105 -16.24 2.15 -9.14
CA LYS A 105 -16.97 0.97 -9.60
C LYS A 105 -17.76 0.30 -8.46
N ALA A 106 -17.23 0.28 -7.23
CA ALA A 106 -17.98 -0.24 -6.09
C ALA A 106 -19.24 0.61 -5.79
N ILE A 107 -19.13 1.94 -5.89
CA ILE A 107 -20.30 2.84 -5.77
C ILE A 107 -21.35 2.52 -6.84
N LYS A 108 -20.90 2.30 -8.09
CA LYS A 108 -21.79 1.92 -9.19
C LYS A 108 -22.49 0.59 -8.93
N GLU A 109 -21.76 -0.44 -8.50
CA GLU A 109 -22.30 -1.77 -8.17
C GLU A 109 -23.34 -1.70 -7.04
N ILE A 110 -23.13 -0.85 -6.02
CA ILE A 110 -24.12 -0.59 -4.95
C ILE A 110 -25.38 0.05 -5.53
N ASN A 111 -25.25 1.08 -6.36
CA ASN A 111 -26.39 1.80 -6.94
C ASN A 111 -27.21 0.91 -7.89
N GLU A 112 -26.57 -0.07 -8.55
CA GLU A 112 -27.18 -1.00 -9.48
C GLU A 112 -27.69 -2.30 -8.81
N ASN A 113 -27.59 -2.43 -7.47
CA ASN A 113 -27.88 -3.65 -6.71
C ASN A 113 -27.11 -4.91 -7.17
N ASP A 114 -25.95 -4.73 -7.82
CA ASP A 114 -25.00 -5.80 -8.24
C ASP A 114 -23.83 -5.90 -7.24
N TYR A 115 -24.08 -5.62 -5.97
CA TYR A 115 -23.03 -5.59 -4.95
C TYR A 115 -22.61 -7.01 -4.56
N GLU A 116 -21.39 -7.38 -4.95
CA GLU A 116 -20.74 -8.62 -4.50
C GLU A 116 -19.51 -8.30 -3.62
N PRO A 117 -19.56 -8.59 -2.29
CA PRO A 117 -18.47 -8.23 -1.37
C PRO A 117 -17.14 -8.93 -1.74
N GLN A 118 -17.19 -10.17 -2.23
CA GLN A 118 -16.00 -10.92 -2.64
C GLN A 118 -15.23 -10.26 -3.80
N ARG A 119 -15.94 -9.62 -4.75
CA ARG A 119 -15.30 -8.91 -5.88
C ARG A 119 -14.53 -7.70 -5.38
N ILE A 120 -15.09 -6.96 -4.43
CA ILE A 120 -14.45 -5.78 -3.84
C ILE A 120 -13.21 -6.17 -3.04
N GLU A 121 -13.30 -7.23 -2.24
CA GLU A 121 -12.14 -7.75 -1.49
C GLU A 121 -11.00 -8.19 -2.41
N CYS A 122 -11.30 -8.89 -3.51
CA CYS A 122 -10.29 -9.32 -4.47
C CYS A 122 -9.56 -8.12 -5.10
N ARG A 123 -10.30 -7.07 -5.45
CA ARG A 123 -9.74 -5.84 -6.02
C ARG A 123 -8.86 -5.10 -5.03
N ASN A 124 -9.28 -5.02 -3.78
CA ASN A 124 -8.51 -4.39 -2.71
C ASN A 124 -7.21 -5.16 -2.43
N ARG A 125 -7.25 -6.50 -2.45
CA ARG A 125 -6.06 -7.35 -2.30
C ARG A 125 -5.01 -7.09 -3.38
N THR A 126 -5.41 -6.81 -4.61
CA THR A 126 -4.49 -6.46 -5.70
C THR A 126 -3.75 -5.14 -5.42
N ILE A 127 -4.45 -4.13 -4.90
CA ILE A 127 -3.85 -2.84 -4.52
C ILE A 127 -2.82 -3.04 -3.41
N VAL A 128 -3.17 -3.79 -2.36
CA VAL A 128 -2.24 -4.09 -1.25
C VAL A 128 -0.98 -4.80 -1.75
N LYS A 129 -1.11 -5.76 -2.68
CA LYS A 129 0.04 -6.44 -3.29
C LYS A 129 0.91 -5.49 -4.11
N LEU A 130 0.32 -4.59 -4.91
CA LEU A 130 1.06 -3.59 -5.68
C LEU A 130 1.84 -2.66 -4.75
N ASN A 131 1.22 -2.17 -3.67
CA ASN A 131 1.87 -1.29 -2.69
C ASN A 131 3.07 -1.96 -2.03
N TRP A 132 2.91 -3.21 -1.56
CA TRP A 132 4.03 -3.98 -1.00
C TRP A 132 5.14 -4.22 -2.02
N THR A 133 4.77 -4.51 -3.28
CA THR A 133 5.75 -4.68 -4.37
C THR A 133 6.55 -3.39 -4.59
N SER A 134 5.90 -2.23 -4.57
CA SER A 134 6.56 -0.92 -4.67
C SER A 134 7.57 -0.69 -3.55
N VAL A 135 7.24 -1.08 -2.31
CA VAL A 135 8.18 -0.99 -1.17
C VAL A 135 9.43 -1.83 -1.41
N PHE A 136 9.27 -3.09 -1.84
CA PHE A 136 10.42 -3.96 -2.10
C PHE A 136 11.30 -3.43 -3.23
N ILE A 137 10.69 -2.99 -4.34
CA ILE A 137 11.42 -2.41 -5.47
C ILE A 137 12.18 -1.14 -5.03
N MET A 138 11.56 -0.29 -4.21
CA MET A 138 12.20 0.92 -3.69
C MET A 138 13.43 0.58 -2.85
N ILE A 139 13.30 -0.34 -1.89
CA ILE A 139 14.41 -0.74 -1.01
C ILE A 139 15.56 -1.30 -1.85
N ILE A 140 15.27 -2.16 -2.82
CA ILE A 140 16.28 -2.69 -3.75
C ILE A 140 16.94 -1.55 -4.54
N GLY A 141 16.15 -0.62 -5.07
CA GLY A 141 16.66 0.53 -5.80
C GLY A 141 17.63 1.39 -4.99
N ILE A 142 17.27 1.72 -3.75
CA ILE A 142 18.12 2.46 -2.82
C ILE A 142 19.40 1.67 -2.51
N ALA A 143 19.28 0.37 -2.20
CA ALA A 143 20.43 -0.48 -1.89
C ALA A 143 21.43 -0.56 -3.07
N LEU A 144 20.94 -0.64 -4.31
CA LEU A 144 21.78 -0.64 -5.51
C LEU A 144 22.55 0.67 -5.67
N ILE A 145 21.89 1.82 -5.49
CA ILE A 145 22.52 3.14 -5.57
C ILE A 145 23.59 3.29 -4.49
N VAL A 146 23.25 2.95 -3.24
CA VAL A 146 24.19 3.04 -2.10
C VAL A 146 25.40 2.14 -2.34
N SER A 147 25.18 0.90 -2.80
CA SER A 147 26.26 -0.04 -3.10
C SER A 147 27.18 0.49 -4.20
N PHE A 148 26.61 1.08 -5.26
CA PHE A 148 27.39 1.71 -6.34
C PHE A 148 28.28 2.85 -5.82
N ILE A 149 27.73 3.71 -4.94
CA ILE A 149 28.48 4.82 -4.34
C ILE A 149 29.64 4.30 -3.51
N ILE A 150 29.40 3.31 -2.64
CA ILE A 150 30.43 2.71 -1.78
C ILE A 150 31.58 2.15 -2.63
N ILE A 151 31.25 1.34 -3.65
CA ILE A 151 32.26 0.70 -4.52
C ILE A 151 33.11 1.70 -5.29
N ASN A 152 32.55 2.84 -5.70
CA ASN A 152 33.28 3.81 -6.54
C ASN A 152 33.90 4.97 -5.76
N THR A 153 33.60 5.10 -4.46
CA THR A 153 34.09 6.21 -3.62
C THR A 153 35.04 5.74 -2.52
N LEU A 154 34.81 4.56 -1.94
CA LEU A 154 35.60 4.03 -0.82
C LEU A 154 36.57 2.91 -1.23
N LEU A 155 36.30 2.21 -2.33
CA LEU A 155 37.20 1.24 -2.95
C LEU A 155 37.86 1.84 -4.19
#